data_AF-A0AA35QWW8-F1
#
_entry.id   AF-A0AA35QWW8-F1
#
_cell.length_a   1.000
_cell.length_b   1.000
_cell.length_c   1.000
_cell.angle_alpha   90.00
_cell.angle_beta   90.00
_cell.angle_gamma   90.00
#
_symmetry.space_group_name_H-M   'P 1'
#
loop_
_entity.id
_entity.type
_entity.pdbx_description
1 polymer ?
#
loop_
_entity_poly.entity_id
_entity_poly.type
_entity_poly.pdbx_seq_one_letter_code
_entity_poly.pdbx_strand_id
1 'polypeptide(L)'
;MESFFLSETCKYLYLLFDTDNVVNRYSAQFVFTTEGHVIQLDPALRHRPWDKDTCHDCFLDNRRAIARINESFVSHSCPVYEQERRYALPLSRQRLGEIEALVGLKNTPATRSGGGG
;
A
#
# COMPACT_ATOMS: atom_id res chain seq x y z
N MET A 1 18.00 21.76 16.37
CA MET A 1 18.20 21.28 14.99
C MET A 1 17.27 20.10 14.82
N GLU A 2 16.47 20.06 13.76
CA GLU A 2 15.47 19.00 13.55
C GLU A 2 16.16 17.63 13.40
N SER A 3 15.72 16.64 14.17
CA SER A 3 16.31 15.30 14.21
C SER A 3 16.18 14.54 12.89
N PHE A 4 15.11 14.84 12.14
CA PHE A 4 14.84 14.32 10.80
C PHE A 4 15.98 14.55 9.81
N PHE A 5 16.64 15.72 9.88
CA PHE A 5 17.72 16.04 8.97
C PHE A 5 18.91 15.08 9.12
N LEU A 6 19.25 14.74 10.37
CA LEU A 6 20.38 13.87 10.69
C LEU A 6 20.09 12.40 10.37
N SER A 7 18.84 11.95 10.50
CA SER A 7 18.49 10.53 10.30
C SER A 7 18.09 10.19 8.85
N GLU A 8 17.48 11.12 8.11
CA GLU A 8 17.01 10.88 6.75
C GLU A 8 17.88 11.55 5.71
N THR A 9 18.00 12.88 5.76
CA THR A 9 18.70 13.63 4.72
C THR A 9 20.15 13.20 4.62
N CYS A 10 20.86 13.07 5.74
CA CYS A 10 22.23 12.57 5.76
C CYS A 10 22.35 11.12 5.29
N LYS A 11 21.38 10.25 5.61
CA LYS A 11 21.37 8.84 5.19
C LYS A 11 21.25 8.73 3.67
N TYR A 12 20.34 9.49 3.06
CA TYR A 12 20.18 9.48 1.60
C TYR A 12 21.39 10.07 0.89
N LEU A 13 21.98 11.16 1.42
CA LEU A 13 23.23 11.70 0.88
C LEU A 13 24.36 10.67 0.95
N TYR A 14 24.50 9.96 2.08
CA TYR A 14 25.50 8.90 2.21
C TYR A 14 25.28 7.78 1.17
N LEU A 15 24.06 7.26 1.05
CA LEU A 15 23.74 6.19 0.10
C LEU A 15 23.86 6.63 -1.36
N LEU A 16 23.70 7.92 -1.66
CA LEU A 16 23.86 8.44 -3.02
C LEU A 16 25.31 8.37 -3.50
N PHE A 17 26.28 8.56 -2.59
CA PHE A 17 27.70 8.57 -2.92
C PHE A 17 28.40 7.22 -2.64
N ASP A 18 27.88 6.39 -1.74
CA ASP A 18 28.38 5.04 -1.46
C ASP A 18 27.72 3.99 -2.37
N THR A 19 28.14 3.92 -3.63
CA THR A 19 27.58 2.96 -4.61
C THR A 19 27.85 1.49 -4.27
N ASP A 20 28.87 1.21 -3.48
CA ASP A 20 29.26 -0.15 -3.07
C ASP A 20 28.46 -0.67 -1.87
N ASN A 21 27.60 0.17 -1.29
CA ASN A 21 26.74 -0.20 -0.20
C ASN A 21 25.87 -1.42 -0.55
N VAL A 22 25.71 -2.35 0.40
CA VAL A 22 24.87 -3.55 0.24
C VAL A 22 23.43 -3.21 -0.12
N VAL A 23 22.91 -2.09 0.40
CA VAL A 23 21.55 -1.63 0.11
C VAL A 23 21.41 -1.21 -1.35
N ASN A 24 22.46 -0.60 -1.93
CA ASN A 24 22.49 -0.23 -3.34
C ASN A 24 22.68 -1.44 -4.26
N ARG A 25 23.60 -2.35 -3.91
CA ARG A 25 23.87 -3.58 -4.68
C ARG A 25 22.68 -4.53 -4.75
N TYR A 26 21.89 -4.59 -3.67
CA TYR A 26 20.73 -5.47 -3.55
C TYR A 26 19.43 -4.68 -3.40
N SER A 27 19.27 -3.58 -4.13
CA SER A 27 18.13 -2.66 -4.01
C SER A 27 16.76 -3.34 -4.10
N ALA A 28 16.61 -4.41 -4.89
CA ALA A 28 15.37 -5.19 -5.00
C ALA A 28 15.01 -6.00 -3.73
N GLN A 29 15.92 -6.08 -2.76
CA GLN A 29 15.78 -6.85 -1.53
C GLN A 29 15.44 -5.99 -0.32
N PHE A 30 15.49 -4.67 -0.46
CA PHE A 30 15.29 -3.72 0.62
C PHE A 30 14.21 -2.70 0.24
N VAL A 31 13.43 -2.29 1.23
CA VAL A 31 12.43 -1.23 1.10
C VAL A 31 12.68 -0.20 2.19
N PHE A 32 12.59 1.07 1.83
CA PHE A 32 12.66 2.17 2.78
C PHE A 32 11.25 2.56 3.21
N THR A 33 11.05 2.77 4.51
CA THR A 33 9.86 3.45 5.01
C THR A 33 9.89 4.93 4.64
N THR A 34 8.78 5.64 4.84
CA THR A 34 8.74 7.10 4.69
C THR A 34 9.67 7.83 5.66
N GLU A 35 10.10 7.17 6.75
CA GLU A 35 11.10 7.68 7.70
C GLU A 35 12.55 7.24 7.35
N GLY A 36 12.72 6.61 6.18
CA GLY A 36 14.00 6.09 5.72
C GLY A 36 14.54 4.92 6.53
N HIS A 37 13.71 4.17 7.26
CA HIS A 37 14.13 2.91 7.90
C HIS A 37 14.27 1.82 6.84
N VAL A 38 15.40 1.10 6.87
CA VAL A 38 15.70 0.01 5.93
C VAL A 38 15.02 -1.27 6.40
N ILE A 39 14.15 -1.85 5.58
CA ILE A 39 13.47 -3.12 5.86
C ILE A 39 13.86 -4.14 4.79
N GLN A 40 14.24 -5.35 5.22
CA GLN A 40 14.49 -6.46 4.31
C GLN A 40 13.18 -7.08 3.82
N LEU A 41 13.07 -7.25 2.51
CA LEU A 41 11.91 -7.86 1.88
C LEU A 41 12.07 -9.38 1.83
N ASP A 42 11.08 -10.11 2.32
CA ASP A 42 11.05 -11.58 2.23
C ASP A 42 11.10 -12.02 0.76
N PRO A 43 11.95 -13.02 0.38
CA PRO A 43 11.94 -13.61 -0.95
C PRO A 43 10.56 -13.96 -1.50
N ALA A 44 9.63 -14.42 -0.65
CA ALA A 44 8.27 -14.76 -1.05
C ALA A 44 7.50 -13.55 -1.60
N LEU A 45 7.79 -12.34 -1.12
CA LEU A 45 7.15 -11.08 -1.54
C LEU A 45 7.78 -10.48 -2.80
N ARG A 46 8.89 -11.05 -3.30
CA ARG A 46 9.59 -10.58 -4.51
C ARG A 46 9.02 -11.17 -5.80
N HIS A 47 8.15 -12.18 -5.70
CA HIS A 47 7.56 -12.83 -6.86
C HIS A 47 6.55 -11.90 -7.54
N ARG A 48 6.80 -11.60 -8.82
CA ARG A 48 5.87 -10.86 -9.66
C ARG A 48 4.79 -11.80 -10.18
N PRO A 49 3.50 -11.58 -9.87
CA PRO A 49 2.42 -12.46 -10.34
C PRO A 49 2.23 -12.43 -11.87
N TRP A 50 2.87 -11.50 -12.58
CA TRP A 50 2.83 -11.38 -14.04
C TRP A 50 4.08 -11.89 -14.76
N ASP A 51 5.11 -12.40 -14.04
CA ASP A 51 6.18 -13.17 -14.66
C ASP A 51 5.59 -14.53 -15.08
N LYS A 52 5.07 -14.59 -16.31
CA LYS A 52 4.68 -15.84 -16.96
C LYS A 52 5.96 -16.45 -17.54
N ASP A 53 6.20 -17.71 -17.18
CA ASP A 53 7.15 -18.65 -17.79
C ASP A 53 8.62 -18.61 -17.34
N THR A 54 8.88 -19.17 -16.15
CA THR A 54 9.91 -20.23 -15.98
C THR A 54 9.60 -21.00 -14.69
N CYS A 55 8.59 -21.85 -14.75
CA CYS A 55 8.48 -22.94 -13.79
C CYS A 55 9.46 -24.05 -14.22
N HIS A 56 10.33 -24.50 -13.31
CA HIS A 56 10.62 -25.93 -13.23
C HIS A 56 11.20 -26.45 -11.90
N ASP A 57 11.56 -25.64 -10.88
CA ASP A 57 12.28 -26.27 -9.74
C ASP A 57 12.04 -25.69 -8.33
N CYS A 58 10.82 -25.27 -7.99
CA CYS A 58 10.51 -24.87 -6.60
C CYS A 58 9.39 -25.68 -5.93
N PHE A 59 8.95 -26.80 -6.53
CA PHE A 59 7.93 -27.66 -5.91
C PHE A 59 8.50 -28.83 -5.08
N LEU A 60 9.83 -28.98 -4.99
CA LEU A 60 10.46 -30.15 -4.36
C LEU A 60 11.15 -29.91 -3.00
N ASP A 61 11.00 -28.76 -2.36
CA ASP A 61 11.51 -28.59 -0.98
C ASP A 61 10.46 -28.23 0.08
N ASN A 62 9.21 -27.98 -0.33
CA ASN A 62 8.14 -27.64 0.62
C ASN A 62 7.26 -28.85 1.02
N ARG A 63 7.48 -30.05 0.45
CA ARG A 63 6.64 -31.21 0.73
C ARG A 63 6.80 -31.78 2.16
N ARG A 64 7.86 -31.40 2.89
CA ARG A 64 8.06 -31.77 4.30
C ARG A 64 7.49 -30.74 5.29
N ALA A 65 7.35 -29.48 4.90
CA ALA A 65 6.75 -28.44 5.75
C ALA A 65 5.23 -28.34 5.55
N ILE A 66 4.71 -28.60 4.35
CA ILE A 66 3.27 -28.54 4.04
C ILE A 66 2.49 -29.72 4.66
N ALA A 67 3.11 -30.88 4.90
CA ALA A 67 2.43 -32.04 5.48
C ALA A 67 2.06 -31.89 6.97
N ARG A 68 2.44 -30.78 7.64
CA ARG A 68 2.13 -30.53 9.06
C ARG A 68 1.10 -29.42 9.30
N ILE A 69 0.65 -28.72 8.26
CA ILE A 69 -0.45 -27.77 8.42
C ILE A 69 -1.73 -28.53 8.12
N ASN A 70 -2.25 -29.12 9.19
CA ASN A 70 -3.53 -29.80 9.30
C ASN A 70 -4.61 -29.03 8.52
N GLU A 71 -5.46 -29.77 7.79
CA GLU A 71 -6.58 -29.33 6.94
C GLU A 71 -7.72 -28.59 7.69
N SER A 72 -7.41 -27.88 8.77
CA SER A 72 -8.39 -27.16 9.61
C SER A 72 -8.24 -25.63 9.60
N PHE A 73 -7.29 -25.05 8.84
CA PHE A 73 -7.14 -23.58 8.72
C PHE A 73 -7.50 -23.00 7.34
N VAL A 74 -7.87 -23.84 6.35
CA VAL A 74 -8.42 -23.37 5.07
C VAL A 74 -9.92 -23.10 5.23
N SER A 75 -10.25 -22.14 6.08
CA SER A 75 -11.61 -21.59 6.18
C SER A 75 -11.55 -20.09 6.40
N HIS A 76 -10.95 -19.37 5.46
CA HIS A 76 -11.34 -17.97 5.24
C HIS A 76 -11.39 -17.73 3.74
N SER A 77 -12.59 -17.91 3.19
CA SER A 77 -12.98 -17.41 1.88
C SER A 77 -12.55 -15.95 1.78
N CYS A 78 -11.62 -15.66 0.88
CA CYS A 78 -11.43 -14.29 0.44
C CYS A 78 -12.57 -14.04 -0.56
N PRO A 79 -13.59 -13.22 -0.25
CA PRO A 79 -14.65 -12.97 -1.19
C PRO A 79 -14.03 -12.28 -2.40
N VAL A 80 -14.20 -12.87 -3.58
CA VAL A 80 -13.85 -12.23 -4.85
C VAL A 80 -14.58 -10.89 -4.89
N TYR A 81 -13.83 -9.80 -4.79
CA TYR A 81 -14.39 -8.46 -4.70
C TYR A 81 -15.03 -8.09 -6.05
N GLU A 82 -16.33 -7.78 -6.03
CA GLU A 82 -17.12 -7.41 -7.21
C GLU A 82 -16.44 -6.30 -8.02
N GLN A 83 -16.31 -6.50 -9.33
CA GLN A 83 -15.62 -5.59 -10.25
C GLN A 83 -16.16 -4.14 -10.21
N GLU A 84 -17.42 -3.93 -9.80
CA GLU A 84 -18.00 -2.59 -9.61
C GLU A 84 -17.29 -1.77 -8.52
N ARG A 85 -16.77 -2.41 -7.46
CA ARG A 85 -15.99 -1.71 -6.42
C ARG A 85 -14.57 -1.37 -6.86
N ARG A 86 -14.10 -1.96 -7.97
CA ARG A 86 -12.76 -1.70 -8.51
C ARG A 86 -12.67 -0.38 -9.26
N TYR A 87 -13.81 0.08 -9.80
CA TYR A 87 -13.93 1.33 -10.57
C TYR A 87 -14.86 2.35 -9.92
N ALA A 88 -15.44 2.02 -8.77
CA ALA A 88 -16.12 3.01 -7.96
C ALA A 88 -15.12 4.08 -7.52
N LEU A 89 -15.52 5.35 -7.63
CA LEU A 89 -14.78 6.44 -7.00
C LEU A 89 -14.63 6.10 -5.50
N PRO A 90 -13.50 6.47 -4.86
CA PRO A 90 -13.25 6.18 -3.44
C PRO A 90 -14.35 6.67 -2.49
N LEU A 91 -15.24 7.54 -2.97
CA LEU A 91 -16.31 8.16 -2.23
C LEU A 91 -17.66 8.07 -2.97
N SER A 92 -18.74 7.76 -2.22
CA SER A 92 -20.09 7.78 -2.78
C SER A 92 -20.54 9.21 -3.07
N ARG A 93 -21.34 9.40 -4.12
CA ARG A 93 -21.89 10.72 -4.52
C ARG A 93 -22.63 11.42 -3.37
N GLN A 94 -23.32 10.66 -2.51
CA GLN A 94 -24.00 11.21 -1.32
C GLN A 94 -23.00 11.82 -0.33
N ARG A 95 -21.95 11.08 0.05
CA ARG A 95 -20.90 11.57 0.95
C ARG A 95 -20.10 12.72 0.35
N LEU A 96 -19.87 12.70 -0.96
CA LEU A 96 -19.24 13.85 -1.64
C LEU A 96 -20.08 15.11 -1.45
N GLY A 97 -21.40 15.00 -1.55
CA GLY A 97 -22.31 16.10 -1.34
C GLY A 97 -22.33 16.67 0.08
N GLU A 98 -22.05 15.85 1.10
CA GLU A 98 -21.89 16.27 2.49
C GLU A 98 -20.56 17.01 2.68
N ILE A 99 -19.47 16.51 2.09
CA ILE A 99 -18.16 17.16 2.10
C ILE A 99 -18.23 18.52 1.39
N GLU A 100 -18.90 18.59 0.23
CA GLU A 100 -19.11 19.85 -0.48
C GLU A 100 -19.90 20.88 0.34
N ALA A 101 -20.86 20.43 1.16
CA ALA A 101 -21.60 21.31 2.06
C ALA A 101 -20.73 21.77 3.25
N LEU A 102 -19.93 20.86 3.82
CA LEU A 102 -18.98 21.16 4.91
C LEU A 102 -17.91 22.17 4.47
N VAL A 103 -17.39 22.03 3.25
CA VAL A 103 -16.36 22.90 2.65
C VAL A 103 -16.97 24.18 2.06
N GLY A 104 -18.30 24.33 2.08
CA GLY A 104 -18.98 25.53 1.60
C GLY A 104 -19.01 25.69 0.08
N LEU A 105 -18.82 24.61 -0.67
CA LEU A 105 -18.86 24.60 -2.14
C LEU A 105 -20.29 24.56 -2.68
N LYS A 106 -21.27 24.18 -1.85
CA LYS A 106 -22.69 24.29 -2.18
C LYS A 106 -23.27 25.59 -1.64
N ASN A 107 -23.54 26.53 -2.56
CA ASN A 107 -24.43 27.65 -2.28
C ASN A 107 -25.86 27.12 -2.13
N THR A 108 -26.29 26.81 -0.91
CA THR A 108 -27.72 26.71 -0.61
C THR A 108 -28.33 28.10 -0.82
N PRO A 109 -29.32 28.30 -1.71
CA PRO A 109 -30.02 29.57 -1.75
C PRO A 109 -30.67 29.78 -0.39
N ALA A 110 -30.30 30.87 0.28
CA ALA A 110 -30.93 31.30 1.51
C ALA A 110 -32.45 31.34 1.28
N THR A 111 -33.19 30.46 1.94
CA THR A 111 -34.63 30.60 2.09
C THR A 111 -34.87 31.93 2.81
N ARG A 112 -35.16 32.96 2.02
CA ARG A 112 -35.67 34.25 2.49
C ARG A 112 -36.94 33.94 3.28
N SER A 113 -36.84 33.99 4.60
CA SER A 113 -38.01 34.11 5.47
C SER A 113 -38.69 35.44 5.14
N GLY A 114 -39.76 35.38 4.35
CA GLY A 114 -40.67 36.50 4.16
C GLY A 114 -41.39 36.78 5.47
N GLY A 115 -40.85 37.71 6.25
CA GLY A 115 -41.55 38.35 7.36
C GLY A 115 -41.83 39.81 6.99
N GLY A 116 -43.08 40.23 7.17
CA GLY A 116 -43.47 41.63 7.29
C GLY A 116 -44.34 42.17 6.15
N GLY A 117 -45.57 42.58 6.48
CA GLY A 117 -46.43 43.44 5.67
C GLY A 117 -47.87 42.97 5.63
#